data_AF-A0A1W9RW47-F1
#
_entry.id   AF-A0A1W9RW47-F1
#
_cell.length_a   1.000
_cell.length_b   1.000
_cell.length_c   1.000
_cell.angle_alpha   90.00
_cell.angle_beta   90.00
_cell.angle_gamma   90.00
#
_symmetry.space_group_name_H-M   'P 1'
#
loop_
_entity.id
_entity.type
_entity.pdbx_description
1 polymer ?
#
loop_
_entity_poly.entity_id
_entity_poly.type
_entity_poly.pdbx_seq_one_letter_code
_entity_poly.pdbx_strand_id
1 'polypeptide(L)'
;MQKLNSISKGVTKLSMNIHDYEQISFRQALKWWNLVRWLSTISFLALGIIQISASGFTFPIPAFVLTLLAITLLNTVYSLWIDHFHYNIIFPIIHNLLDIIIFSMAIFMTGGIKSPFLWGYLIPILTSSITIGRTMGFFASSLSILSLWAISQLSQSPIMINLKANYDVFNYNQFEIKTLLSYACLFFLVYFISSFLANSLREQNSNLKALNEQLIDKTNQILKSQEKILEMERRDTLYQAAMTMQHEINNPLTIVSLNTEMLVKETPYVNPKRIKTINDSIERIKNILNKMRSLQAKSLKKRDALSGLEIFELNENENQIIL
;
A
#
# COMPACT_ATOMS: atom_id res chain seq x y z
N MET A 1 6.68 19.45 22.78
CA MET A 1 6.27 18.10 23.23
C MET A 1 4.94 17.63 22.64
N GLN A 2 3.86 18.41 22.63
CA GLN A 2 2.57 17.99 22.02
C GLN A 2 2.67 17.62 20.52
N LYS A 3 3.49 18.32 19.74
CA LYS A 3 3.69 18.07 18.30
C LYS A 3 4.47 16.77 18.00
N LEU A 4 5.36 16.35 18.91
CA LEU A 4 6.10 15.08 18.81
C LEU A 4 5.21 13.89 19.20
N ASN A 5 4.35 14.07 20.21
CA ASN A 5 3.35 13.05 20.57
C ASN A 5 2.26 12.87 19.51
N SER A 6 1.88 13.90 18.76
CA SER A 6 0.94 13.76 17.65
C SER A 6 1.56 13.05 16.44
N ILE A 7 2.85 13.27 16.17
CA ILE A 7 3.58 12.58 15.08
C ILE A 7 3.84 11.11 15.47
N SER A 8 4.26 10.84 16.71
CA SER A 8 4.40 9.49 17.26
C SER A 8 3.10 8.69 17.20
N LYS A 9 1.97 9.30 17.60
CA LYS A 9 0.63 8.69 17.47
C LYS A 9 0.21 8.48 16.01
N GLY A 10 0.64 9.35 15.09
CA GLY A 10 0.42 9.17 13.66
C GLY A 10 1.17 7.95 13.11
N VAL A 11 2.43 7.77 13.52
CA VAL A 11 3.30 6.67 13.10
C VAL A 11 2.86 5.32 13.71
N THR A 12 2.42 5.29 14.97
CA THR A 12 1.84 4.06 15.58
C THR A 12 0.47 3.69 15.03
N LYS A 13 -0.27 4.64 14.44
CA LYS A 13 -1.51 4.36 13.72
C LYS A 13 -1.25 3.83 12.30
N LEU A 14 -0.06 4.10 11.76
CA LEU A 14 0.43 3.59 10.47
C LEU A 14 1.02 2.18 10.55
N SER A 15 1.44 1.71 11.74
CA SER A 15 1.80 0.30 11.97
C SER A 15 0.58 -0.62 12.11
N MET A 16 -0.48 -0.32 11.36
CA MET A 16 -1.63 -1.21 11.22
C MET A 16 -1.12 -2.55 10.70
N ASN A 17 -1.47 -3.62 11.41
CA ASN A 17 -0.95 -4.97 11.22
C ASN A 17 -0.91 -5.31 9.73
N ILE A 18 0.22 -5.77 9.21
CA ILE A 18 0.39 -6.11 7.78
C ILE A 18 -0.74 -7.03 7.28
N HIS A 19 -1.24 -7.90 8.17
CA HIS A 19 -2.39 -8.77 7.95
C HIS A 19 -3.72 -8.03 7.74
N ASP A 20 -3.97 -6.95 8.48
CA ASP A 20 -5.17 -6.12 8.34
C ASP A 20 -5.15 -5.35 7.01
N TYR A 21 -3.97 -4.91 6.57
CA TYR A 21 -3.80 -4.23 5.29
C TYR A 21 -3.99 -5.17 4.09
N GLU A 22 -3.49 -6.42 4.15
CA GLU A 22 -3.75 -7.43 3.12
C GLU A 22 -5.25 -7.74 3.01
N GLN A 23 -5.95 -7.87 4.14
CA GLN A 23 -7.40 -8.06 4.14
C GLN A 23 -8.16 -6.85 3.58
N ILE A 24 -7.74 -5.62 3.91
CA ILE A 24 -8.36 -4.39 3.38
C ILE A 24 -8.14 -4.27 1.87
N SER A 25 -6.92 -4.51 1.38
CA SER A 25 -6.62 -4.44 -0.05
C SER A 25 -7.34 -5.53 -0.85
N PHE A 26 -7.44 -6.74 -0.31
CA PHE A 26 -8.23 -7.82 -0.93
C PHE A 26 -9.73 -7.49 -0.95
N ARG A 27 -10.30 -6.97 0.14
CA ARG A 27 -11.71 -6.55 0.16
C ARG A 27 -12.00 -5.43 -0.84
N GLN A 28 -11.08 -4.49 -1.01
CA GLN A 28 -11.19 -3.45 -2.05
C GLN A 28 -11.16 -4.06 -3.46
N ALA A 29 -10.30 -5.04 -3.71
CA ALA A 29 -10.27 -5.78 -4.98
C ALA A 29 -11.59 -6.52 -5.24
N LEU A 30 -12.17 -7.18 -4.23
CA LEU A 30 -13.46 -7.85 -4.33
C LEU A 30 -14.61 -6.85 -4.62
N LYS A 31 -14.56 -5.62 -4.08
CA LYS A 31 -15.56 -4.57 -4.34
C LYS A 31 -15.47 -4.05 -5.76
N TRP A 32 -14.26 -3.76 -6.24
CA TRP A 32 -14.02 -3.42 -7.64
C TRP A 32 -14.49 -4.52 -8.59
N TRP A 33 -14.26 -5.78 -8.21
CA TRP A 33 -14.77 -6.91 -8.96
C TRP A 33 -16.30 -6.92 -9.02
N ASN A 34 -16.99 -6.65 -7.92
CA ASN A 34 -18.45 -6.55 -7.92
C ASN A 34 -18.95 -5.49 -8.93
N LEU A 35 -18.29 -4.33 -9.00
CA LEU A 35 -18.61 -3.28 -9.97
C LEU A 35 -18.46 -3.77 -11.41
N VAL A 36 -17.37 -4.48 -11.72
CA VAL A 36 -17.15 -5.05 -13.08
C VAL A 36 -18.24 -6.06 -13.45
N ARG A 37 -18.73 -6.86 -12.50
CA ARG A 37 -19.81 -7.83 -12.73
C ARG A 37 -21.15 -7.15 -13.04
N TRP A 38 -21.49 -6.11 -12.27
CA TRP A 38 -22.69 -5.31 -12.54
C TRP A 38 -22.59 -4.58 -13.89
N LEU A 39 -21.42 -4.04 -14.23
CA LEU A 39 -21.18 -3.47 -15.56
C LEU A 39 -21.39 -4.50 -16.68
N SER A 40 -20.83 -5.71 -16.53
CA SER A 40 -21.03 -6.80 -17.49
C SER A 40 -22.51 -7.20 -17.65
N THR A 41 -23.27 -7.19 -16.55
CA THR A 41 -24.71 -7.50 -16.57
C THR A 41 -25.49 -6.44 -17.36
N ILE A 42 -25.13 -5.18 -17.17
CA ILE A 42 -25.71 -4.07 -17.93
C ILE A 42 -25.34 -4.17 -19.41
N SER A 43 -24.08 -4.50 -19.73
CA SER A 43 -23.65 -4.74 -21.12
C SER A 43 -24.38 -5.92 -21.76
N PHE A 44 -24.59 -7.01 -21.02
CA PHE A 44 -25.36 -8.17 -21.47
C PHE A 44 -26.82 -7.81 -21.75
N LEU A 45 -27.44 -7.03 -20.86
CA LEU A 45 -28.79 -6.51 -21.03
C LEU A 45 -28.90 -5.63 -22.28
N ALA A 46 -27.97 -4.68 -22.45
CA ALA A 46 -27.95 -3.76 -23.59
C ALA A 46 -27.81 -4.51 -24.93
N LEU A 47 -26.86 -5.45 -25.03
CA LEU A 47 -26.67 -6.24 -26.24
C LEU A 47 -27.85 -7.15 -26.53
N GLY A 48 -28.48 -7.72 -25.50
CA GLY A 48 -29.70 -8.49 -25.68
C GLY A 48 -30.85 -7.68 -26.25
N ILE A 49 -31.07 -6.46 -25.76
CA ILE A 49 -32.10 -5.54 -26.29
C ILE A 49 -31.81 -5.20 -27.76
N ILE A 50 -30.55 -4.87 -28.07
CA ILE A 50 -30.12 -4.59 -29.45
C ILE A 50 -30.38 -5.82 -30.34
N GLN A 51 -30.03 -7.02 -29.88
CA GLN A 51 -30.23 -8.24 -30.65
C GLN A 51 -31.72 -8.55 -30.86
N ILE A 52 -32.57 -8.34 -29.86
CA ILE A 52 -34.04 -8.47 -29.99
C ILE A 52 -34.56 -7.49 -31.05
N SER A 53 -34.09 -6.24 -31.04
CA SER A 53 -34.50 -5.23 -32.02
C SER A 53 -34.03 -5.53 -33.45
N ALA A 54 -32.83 -6.11 -33.60
CA ALA A 54 -32.24 -6.41 -34.90
C ALA A 54 -32.75 -7.73 -35.51
N SER A 55 -33.05 -8.73 -34.68
CA SER A 55 -33.43 -10.09 -35.11
C SER A 55 -34.95 -10.33 -35.12
N GLY A 56 -35.74 -9.41 -34.55
CA GLY A 56 -37.18 -9.58 -34.37
C GLY A 56 -37.53 -10.82 -33.55
N PHE A 57 -38.57 -11.57 -33.95
CA PHE A 57 -39.09 -12.75 -33.25
C PHE A 57 -38.19 -14.00 -33.31
N THR A 58 -37.08 -13.96 -34.05
CA THR A 58 -36.17 -15.11 -34.19
C THR A 58 -35.22 -15.29 -33.01
N PHE A 59 -35.14 -14.29 -32.13
CA PHE A 59 -34.30 -14.34 -30.94
C PHE A 59 -35.02 -15.07 -29.79
N PRO A 60 -34.38 -16.03 -29.10
CA PRO A 60 -35.00 -16.78 -28.01
C PRO A 60 -35.11 -15.93 -26.73
N ILE A 61 -36.11 -15.06 -26.68
CA ILE A 61 -36.39 -14.14 -25.55
C ILE A 61 -36.45 -14.90 -24.21
N PRO A 62 -37.11 -16.07 -24.06
CA PRO A 62 -37.16 -16.77 -22.78
C PRO A 62 -35.78 -17.21 -22.27
N ALA A 63 -34.90 -17.65 -23.18
CA ALA A 63 -33.54 -18.05 -22.84
C ALA A 63 -32.71 -16.84 -22.36
N PHE A 64 -32.86 -15.71 -23.04
CA PHE A 64 -32.19 -14.48 -22.67
C PHE A 64 -32.66 -13.96 -21.31
N VAL A 65 -33.98 -13.95 -21.04
CA VAL A 65 -34.51 -13.53 -19.74
C VAL A 65 -34.06 -14.46 -18.63
N LEU A 66 -34.08 -15.78 -18.83
CA LEU A 66 -33.62 -16.76 -17.84
C LEU A 66 -32.14 -16.58 -17.51
N THR A 67 -31.30 -16.38 -18.52
CA THR A 67 -29.85 -16.17 -18.33
C THR A 67 -29.58 -14.83 -17.64
N LEU A 68 -30.27 -13.76 -18.00
CA LEU A 68 -30.20 -12.48 -17.30
C LEU A 68 -30.61 -12.60 -15.83
N LEU A 69 -31.70 -13.32 -15.54
CA LEU A 69 -32.13 -13.60 -14.16
C LEU A 69 -31.08 -14.41 -13.39
N ALA A 70 -30.45 -15.41 -14.02
CA ALA A 70 -29.39 -16.20 -13.40
C ALA A 70 -28.15 -15.35 -13.07
N ILE A 71 -27.70 -14.50 -14.00
CA ILE A 71 -26.53 -13.61 -13.79
C ILE A 71 -26.83 -12.58 -12.70
N THR A 72 -28.01 -11.94 -12.74
CA THR A 72 -28.40 -10.94 -11.74
C THR A 72 -28.55 -11.54 -10.34
N LEU A 73 -29.13 -12.74 -10.22
CA LEU A 73 -29.23 -13.46 -8.96
C LEU A 73 -27.84 -13.80 -8.42
N LEU A 74 -26.96 -14.37 -9.26
CA LEU A 74 -25.59 -14.71 -8.86
C LEU A 74 -24.82 -13.47 -8.38
N ASN A 75 -24.93 -12.34 -9.10
CA ASN A 75 -24.28 -11.09 -8.73
C ASN A 75 -24.85 -10.48 -7.44
N THR A 76 -26.15 -10.65 -7.20
CA THR A 76 -26.79 -10.19 -5.96
C THR A 76 -26.33 -11.01 -4.77
N VAL A 77 -26.28 -12.34 -4.90
CA VAL A 77 -25.72 -13.25 -3.87
C VAL A 77 -24.28 -12.88 -3.55
N TYR A 78 -23.46 -12.63 -4.58
CA TYR A 78 -22.08 -12.19 -4.41
C TYR A 78 -21.98 -10.83 -3.70
N SER A 79 -22.82 -9.86 -4.08
CA SER A 79 -22.87 -8.52 -3.48
C SER A 79 -23.25 -8.56 -2.00
N LEU A 80 -24.19 -9.43 -1.61
CA LEU A 80 -24.55 -9.59 -0.19
C LEU A 80 -23.43 -10.28 0.60
N TRP A 81 -22.75 -11.24 -0.03
CA TRP A 81 -21.69 -12.00 0.61
C TRP A 81 -20.47 -11.14 0.99
N ILE A 82 -20.05 -10.21 0.11
CA ILE A 82 -18.87 -9.37 0.33
C ILE A 82 -18.96 -8.47 1.58
N ASP A 83 -20.18 -8.18 2.01
CA ASP A 83 -20.46 -7.30 3.14
C ASP A 83 -20.63 -8.07 4.46
N HIS A 84 -21.00 -9.36 4.40
CA HIS A 84 -21.35 -10.16 5.58
C HIS A 84 -20.31 -11.20 5.99
N PHE A 85 -19.47 -11.69 5.08
CA PHE A 85 -18.58 -12.83 5.36
C PHE A 85 -17.10 -12.45 5.43
N HIS A 86 -16.39 -13.11 6.34
CA HIS A 86 -14.94 -12.99 6.51
C HIS A 86 -14.18 -13.68 5.36
N TYR A 87 -12.92 -13.29 5.19
CA TYR A 87 -12.00 -13.73 4.12
C TYR A 87 -12.13 -15.23 3.77
N ASN A 88 -12.59 -15.52 2.55
CA ASN A 88 -12.63 -16.89 2.01
C ASN A 88 -12.29 -16.89 0.52
N ILE A 89 -11.21 -17.58 0.15
CA ILE A 89 -10.71 -17.65 -1.23
C ILE A 89 -11.51 -18.62 -2.11
N ILE A 90 -12.26 -19.55 -1.51
CA ILE A 90 -13.03 -20.58 -2.21
C ILE A 90 -14.24 -19.97 -2.92
N PHE A 91 -14.88 -18.99 -2.29
CA PHE A 91 -16.12 -18.41 -2.80
C PHE A 91 -15.94 -17.67 -4.14
N PRO A 92 -14.89 -16.85 -4.35
CA PRO A 92 -14.54 -16.31 -5.65
C PRO A 92 -14.34 -17.36 -6.75
N ILE A 93 -13.73 -18.50 -6.40
CA ILE A 93 -13.47 -19.61 -7.34
C ILE A 93 -14.79 -20.23 -7.80
N ILE A 94 -15.70 -20.53 -6.86
CA ILE A 94 -17.01 -21.10 -7.16
C ILE A 94 -17.83 -20.13 -8.03
N HIS A 95 -17.83 -18.84 -7.70
CA HIS A 95 -18.55 -17.83 -8.48
C HIS A 95 -18.06 -17.74 -9.90
N ASN A 96 -16.74 -17.74 -10.09
CA ASN A 96 -16.14 -17.71 -11.42
C ASN A 96 -16.51 -18.94 -12.26
N LEU A 97 -16.59 -20.12 -11.62
CA LEU A 97 -17.02 -21.35 -12.29
C LEU A 97 -18.50 -21.28 -12.68
N LEU A 98 -19.36 -20.74 -11.81
CA LEU A 98 -20.77 -20.52 -12.11
C LEU A 98 -20.96 -19.51 -13.26
N ASP A 99 -20.15 -18.45 -13.32
CA ASP A 99 -20.20 -17.49 -14.44
C ASP A 99 -19.92 -18.18 -15.78
N ILE A 100 -18.89 -19.03 -15.84
CA ILE A 100 -18.55 -19.78 -17.05
C ILE A 100 -19.74 -20.66 -17.46
N ILE A 101 -20.35 -21.39 -16.51
CA ILE A 101 -21.53 -22.23 -16.79
C ILE A 101 -22.72 -21.40 -17.29
N ILE A 102 -23.02 -20.27 -16.66
CA ILE A 102 -24.16 -19.42 -17.05
C ILE A 102 -23.93 -18.84 -18.45
N PHE A 103 -22.72 -18.35 -18.75
CA PHE A 103 -22.39 -17.87 -20.09
C PHE A 103 -22.41 -19.01 -21.12
N SER A 104 -21.93 -20.21 -20.78
CA SER A 104 -22.04 -21.39 -21.63
C SER A 104 -23.49 -21.72 -21.97
N MET A 105 -24.36 -21.72 -20.96
CA MET A 105 -25.78 -21.98 -21.15
C MET A 105 -26.43 -20.88 -22.00
N ALA A 106 -26.12 -19.61 -21.75
CA ALA A 106 -26.62 -18.49 -22.53
C ALA A 106 -26.23 -18.64 -24.02
N ILE A 107 -24.95 -18.85 -24.30
CA ILE A 107 -24.43 -19.03 -25.66
C ILE A 107 -25.10 -20.21 -26.34
N PHE A 108 -25.23 -21.34 -25.65
CA PHE A 108 -25.88 -22.53 -26.19
C PHE A 108 -27.35 -22.29 -26.58
N MET A 109 -28.11 -21.61 -25.72
CA MET A 109 -29.52 -21.32 -25.97
C MET A 109 -29.74 -20.24 -27.04
N THR A 110 -28.84 -19.27 -27.18
CA THR A 110 -29.00 -18.11 -28.09
C THR A 110 -28.41 -18.32 -29.48
N GLY A 111 -28.11 -19.55 -29.88
CA GLY A 111 -27.63 -19.87 -31.23
C GLY A 111 -26.18 -20.35 -31.31
N GLY A 112 -25.57 -20.76 -30.19
CA GLY A 112 -24.26 -21.38 -30.15
C GLY A 112 -23.15 -20.42 -30.60
N ILE A 113 -22.38 -20.81 -31.60
CA ILE A 113 -21.12 -20.13 -31.97
C ILE A 113 -21.34 -18.82 -32.74
N LYS A 114 -22.53 -18.61 -33.30
CA LYS A 114 -22.91 -17.31 -33.87
C LYS A 114 -23.56 -16.39 -32.84
N SER A 115 -23.60 -16.81 -31.57
CA SER A 115 -24.18 -16.01 -30.50
C SER A 115 -23.42 -14.70 -30.32
N PRO A 116 -24.10 -13.55 -30.20
CA PRO A 116 -23.46 -12.29 -29.89
C PRO A 116 -22.86 -12.26 -28.48
N PHE A 117 -23.06 -13.30 -27.65
CA PHE A 117 -22.62 -13.35 -26.26
C PHE A 117 -21.29 -14.07 -26.02
N LEU A 118 -20.56 -14.44 -27.08
CA LEU A 118 -19.23 -15.08 -26.96
C LEU A 118 -18.21 -14.25 -26.18
N TRP A 119 -18.31 -12.93 -26.24
CA TRP A 119 -17.48 -12.03 -25.44
C TRP A 119 -17.71 -12.19 -23.93
N GLY A 120 -18.84 -12.77 -23.51
CA GLY A 120 -19.17 -13.01 -22.10
C GLY A 120 -18.11 -13.85 -21.38
N TYR A 121 -17.44 -14.78 -22.07
CA TYR A 121 -16.33 -15.57 -21.52
C TYR A 121 -15.10 -14.72 -21.15
N LEU A 122 -14.96 -13.52 -21.71
CA LEU A 122 -13.86 -12.62 -21.33
C LEU A 122 -13.98 -12.18 -19.87
N ILE A 123 -15.20 -12.05 -19.37
CA ILE A 123 -15.47 -11.57 -18.02
C ILE A 123 -14.89 -12.50 -16.96
N PRO A 124 -15.24 -13.81 -16.88
CA PRO A 124 -14.65 -14.71 -15.90
C PRO A 124 -13.12 -14.85 -16.06
N ILE A 125 -12.58 -14.77 -17.28
CA ILE A 125 -11.12 -14.81 -17.52
C ILE A 125 -10.43 -13.57 -16.91
N LEU A 126 -10.96 -12.37 -17.20
CA LEU A 126 -10.44 -11.12 -16.65
C LEU A 126 -10.55 -11.11 -15.12
N THR A 127 -11.72 -11.48 -14.59
CA THR A 127 -12.00 -11.35 -13.16
C THR A 127 -11.21 -12.35 -12.32
N SER A 128 -11.02 -13.58 -12.81
CA SER A 128 -10.20 -14.59 -12.13
C SER A 128 -8.71 -14.24 -12.13
N SER A 129 -8.19 -13.73 -13.25
CA SER A 129 -6.80 -13.29 -13.39
C SER A 129 -6.45 -12.14 -12.42
N ILE A 130 -7.35 -11.16 -12.31
CA ILE A 130 -7.13 -9.97 -11.47
C ILE A 130 -7.31 -10.29 -9.98
N THR A 131 -8.39 -11.00 -9.62
CA THR A 131 -8.81 -11.15 -8.23
C THR A 131 -8.04 -12.26 -7.52
N ILE A 132 -8.01 -13.46 -8.10
CA ILE A 132 -7.45 -14.64 -7.43
C ILE A 132 -6.00 -14.81 -7.83
N GLY A 133 -5.69 -14.62 -9.12
CA GLY A 133 -4.34 -14.58 -9.64
C GLY A 133 -4.18 -15.34 -10.96
N ARG A 134 -2.95 -15.36 -11.46
CA ARG A 134 -2.59 -15.91 -12.77
C ARG A 134 -3.03 -17.37 -12.96
N THR A 135 -2.90 -18.21 -11.93
CA THR A 135 -3.27 -19.64 -12.02
C THR A 135 -4.76 -19.81 -12.31
N MET A 136 -5.63 -19.08 -11.62
CA MET A 136 -7.07 -19.14 -11.85
C MET A 136 -7.48 -18.52 -13.17
N GLY A 137 -6.78 -17.47 -13.62
CA GLY A 137 -6.93 -16.92 -14.97
C GLY A 137 -6.72 -17.97 -16.06
N PHE A 138 -5.64 -18.76 -15.94
CA PHE A 138 -5.33 -19.84 -16.87
C PHE A 138 -6.38 -20.96 -16.85
N PHE A 139 -6.87 -21.34 -15.66
CA PHE A 139 -7.95 -22.32 -15.56
C PHE A 139 -9.25 -21.79 -16.17
N ALA A 140 -9.60 -20.52 -15.94
CA ALA A 140 -10.79 -19.90 -16.50
C ALA A 140 -10.73 -19.84 -18.04
N SER A 141 -9.57 -19.48 -18.62
CA SER A 141 -9.41 -19.46 -20.08
C SER A 141 -9.50 -20.86 -20.68
N SER A 142 -8.83 -21.84 -20.06
CA SER A 142 -8.86 -23.24 -20.50
C SER A 142 -10.28 -23.82 -20.41
N LEU A 143 -10.98 -23.59 -19.30
CA LEU A 143 -12.35 -24.05 -19.11
C LEU A 143 -13.32 -23.37 -20.07
N SER A 144 -13.12 -22.09 -20.38
CA SER A 144 -13.93 -21.37 -21.39
C SER A 144 -13.73 -21.97 -22.79
N ILE A 145 -12.50 -22.31 -23.18
CA ILE A 145 -12.22 -23.00 -24.46
C ILE A 145 -12.89 -24.38 -24.49
N LEU A 146 -12.75 -25.16 -23.41
CA LEU A 146 -13.38 -26.47 -23.30
C LEU A 146 -14.90 -26.38 -23.38
N SER A 147 -15.51 -25.39 -22.71
CA SER A 147 -16.94 -25.17 -22.76
C SER A 147 -17.42 -24.76 -24.15
N LEU A 148 -16.66 -23.92 -24.87
CA LEU A 148 -16.97 -23.55 -26.25
C LEU A 148 -16.86 -24.75 -27.20
N TRP A 149 -15.84 -25.59 -27.02
CA TRP A 149 -15.70 -26.85 -27.76
C TRP A 149 -16.86 -27.81 -27.45
N ALA A 150 -17.26 -27.94 -26.18
CA ALA A 150 -18.40 -28.77 -25.78
C ALA A 150 -19.72 -28.30 -26.42
N ILE A 151 -19.98 -26.98 -26.40
CA ILE A 151 -21.14 -26.37 -27.08
C ILE A 151 -21.12 -26.69 -28.58
N SER A 152 -19.95 -26.62 -29.20
CA SER A 152 -19.79 -26.98 -30.61
C SER A 152 -20.20 -28.43 -30.88
N GLN A 153 -19.71 -29.39 -30.08
CA GLN A 153 -20.05 -30.80 -30.27
C GLN A 153 -21.54 -31.07 -30.02
N LEU A 154 -22.11 -30.48 -28.96
CA LEU A 154 -23.54 -30.59 -28.66
C LEU A 154 -24.41 -30.05 -29.80
N SER A 155 -23.98 -28.96 -30.44
CA SER A 155 -24.71 -28.35 -31.57
C SER A 155 -24.78 -29.23 -32.83
N GLN A 156 -23.85 -30.18 -32.99
CA GLN A 156 -23.82 -31.13 -34.12
C GLN A 156 -24.61 -32.42 -33.85
N SER A 157 -25.09 -32.63 -32.63
CA SER A 157 -25.77 -33.88 -32.25
C SER A 157 -27.20 -33.97 -32.85
N PRO A 158 -27.56 -35.11 -33.49
CA PRO A 158 -28.83 -35.25 -34.21
C PRO A 158 -30.09 -35.20 -33.33
N ILE A 159 -29.95 -35.49 -32.04
CA ILE A 159 -31.04 -35.43 -31.04
C ILE A 159 -31.56 -34.00 -30.85
N MET A 160 -30.71 -33.00 -31.08
CA MET A 160 -31.03 -31.59 -30.85
C MET A 160 -31.52 -30.84 -32.09
N ILE A 161 -31.26 -31.40 -33.28
CA ILE A 161 -31.72 -30.85 -34.57
C ILE A 161 -33.26 -30.92 -34.63
N ASN A 162 -33.88 -31.97 -34.07
CA ASN A 162 -35.33 -32.15 -34.04
C ASN A 162 -36.08 -31.18 -33.10
N LEU A 163 -35.47 -30.77 -31.98
CA LEU A 163 -36.06 -29.76 -31.07
C LEU A 163 -36.01 -28.33 -31.63
N LYS A 164 -35.17 -28.09 -32.65
CA LYS A 164 -34.85 -26.77 -33.21
C LYS A 164 -35.33 -26.56 -34.66
N ALA A 165 -35.91 -27.59 -35.28
CA ALA A 165 -36.43 -27.56 -36.65
C ALA A 165 -37.61 -26.59 -36.88
N ASN A 166 -38.18 -25.98 -35.82
CA ASN A 166 -39.18 -24.90 -35.95
C ASN A 166 -38.57 -23.48 -36.09
N TYR A 167 -37.24 -23.36 -36.06
CA TYR A 167 -36.53 -22.08 -36.21
C TYR A 167 -35.48 -22.20 -37.35
N ASP A 168 -35.95 -22.25 -38.59
CA ASP A 168 -35.18 -22.41 -39.85
C ASP A 168 -34.12 -21.31 -40.13
N VAL A 169 -33.84 -20.41 -39.19
CA VAL A 169 -32.98 -19.24 -39.40
C VAL A 169 -31.52 -19.52 -39.02
N PHE A 170 -31.25 -20.57 -38.25
CA PHE A 170 -29.87 -20.91 -37.88
C PHE A 170 -29.28 -21.91 -38.86
N ASN A 171 -28.67 -21.38 -39.91
CA ASN A 171 -27.75 -22.13 -40.76
C ASN A 171 -26.54 -22.55 -39.89
N TYR A 172 -26.65 -23.74 -39.30
CA TYR A 172 -25.60 -24.43 -38.56
C TYR A 172 -24.54 -24.88 -39.56
N ASN A 173 -23.77 -23.90 -40.06
CA ASN A 173 -22.54 -24.23 -40.77
C ASN A 173 -21.70 -25.13 -39.85
N GLN A 174 -21.09 -26.15 -40.46
CA GLN A 174 -20.15 -27.01 -39.79
C GLN A 174 -19.12 -26.17 -39.04
N PHE A 175 -18.83 -26.61 -37.82
CA PHE A 175 -17.85 -25.95 -36.97
C PHE A 175 -16.51 -25.87 -37.68
N GLU A 176 -16.10 -24.66 -38.05
CA GLU A 176 -14.76 -24.46 -38.56
C GLU A 176 -13.80 -24.39 -37.37
N ILE A 177 -12.85 -25.32 -37.34
CA ILE A 177 -11.76 -25.35 -36.33
C ILE A 177 -11.02 -24.01 -36.21
N LYS A 178 -11.04 -23.22 -37.29
CA LYS A 178 -10.50 -21.86 -37.36
C LYS A 178 -11.17 -20.90 -36.37
N THR A 179 -12.49 -21.01 -36.19
CA THR A 179 -13.24 -20.15 -35.24
C THR A 179 -12.87 -20.47 -33.80
N LEU A 180 -12.77 -21.75 -33.45
CA LEU A 180 -12.30 -22.19 -32.13
C LEU A 180 -10.89 -21.69 -31.86
N LEU A 181 -9.99 -21.85 -32.82
CA LEU A 181 -8.59 -21.45 -32.68
C LEU A 181 -8.48 -19.93 -32.49
N SER A 182 -9.30 -19.16 -33.21
CA SER A 182 -9.37 -17.70 -33.06
C SER A 182 -9.81 -17.30 -31.65
N TYR A 183 -10.89 -17.90 -31.13
CA TYR A 183 -11.35 -17.64 -29.76
C TYR A 183 -10.38 -18.15 -28.70
N ALA A 184 -9.71 -19.29 -28.92
CA ALA A 184 -8.68 -19.79 -28.03
C ALA A 184 -7.51 -18.79 -27.93
N CYS A 185 -7.06 -18.26 -29.06
CA CYS A 185 -6.03 -17.21 -29.10
C CYS A 185 -6.51 -15.96 -28.34
N LEU A 186 -7.74 -15.50 -28.59
CA LEU A 186 -8.32 -14.34 -27.93
C LEU A 186 -8.46 -14.53 -26.40
N PHE A 187 -8.92 -15.70 -25.94
CA PHE A 187 -9.05 -16.02 -24.51
C PHE A 187 -7.69 -16.09 -23.81
N PHE A 188 -6.69 -16.73 -24.44
CA PHE A 188 -5.33 -16.77 -23.88
C PHE A 188 -4.64 -15.41 -23.93
N LEU A 189 -4.88 -14.60 -24.97
CA LEU A 189 -4.38 -13.22 -25.05
C LEU A 189 -4.94 -12.37 -23.90
N VAL A 190 -6.26 -12.42 -23.68
CA VAL A 190 -6.91 -11.70 -22.58
C VAL A 190 -6.41 -12.19 -21.23
N TYR A 191 -6.25 -13.50 -21.03
CA TYR A 191 -5.60 -14.06 -19.84
C TYR A 191 -4.19 -13.49 -19.65
N PHE A 192 -3.36 -13.47 -20.70
CA PHE A 192 -1.98 -13.02 -20.61
C PHE A 192 -1.89 -11.54 -20.24
N ILE A 193 -2.65 -10.68 -20.93
CA ILE A 193 -2.67 -9.23 -20.68
C ILE A 193 -3.19 -8.94 -19.28
N SER A 194 -4.31 -9.56 -18.89
CA SER A 194 -4.90 -9.31 -17.57
C SER A 194 -4.03 -9.85 -16.43
N SER A 195 -3.39 -11.01 -16.61
CA SER A 195 -2.46 -11.55 -15.63
C SER A 195 -1.18 -10.72 -15.51
N PHE A 196 -0.64 -10.25 -16.65
CA PHE A 196 0.51 -9.36 -16.66
C PHE A 196 0.19 -8.07 -15.92
N LEU A 197 -0.91 -7.40 -16.28
CA LEU A 197 -1.34 -6.15 -15.65
C LEU A 197 -1.60 -6.33 -14.15
N ALA A 198 -2.29 -7.40 -13.77
CA ALA A 198 -2.57 -7.71 -12.37
C ALA A 198 -1.26 -7.93 -11.58
N ASN A 199 -0.30 -8.66 -12.14
CA ASN A 199 0.99 -8.89 -11.50
C ASN A 199 1.81 -7.61 -11.40
N SER A 200 1.89 -6.81 -12.46
CA SER A 200 2.60 -5.52 -12.43
C SER A 200 2.01 -4.57 -11.38
N LEU A 201 0.68 -4.50 -11.27
CA LEU A 201 0.01 -3.69 -10.24
C LEU A 201 0.31 -4.20 -8.82
N ARG A 202 0.35 -5.53 -8.61
CA ARG A 202 0.70 -6.11 -7.31
C ARG A 202 2.15 -5.80 -6.94
N GLU A 203 3.07 -5.92 -7.89
CA GLU A 203 4.49 -5.62 -7.70
C GLU A 203 4.70 -4.13 -7.39
N GLN A 204 4.08 -3.22 -8.15
CA GLN A 204 4.17 -1.79 -7.86
C GLN A 204 3.58 -1.41 -6.50
N ASN A 205 2.44 -2.00 -6.12
CA ASN A 205 1.89 -1.78 -4.78
C ASN A 205 2.81 -2.31 -3.67
N SER A 206 3.45 -3.47 -3.88
CA SER A 206 4.44 -4.01 -2.93
C SER A 206 5.65 -3.09 -2.80
N ASN A 207 6.17 -2.58 -3.92
CA ASN A 207 7.30 -1.66 -3.92
C ASN A 207 6.97 -0.33 -3.26
N LEU A 208 5.79 0.25 -3.55
CA LEU A 208 5.30 1.45 -2.88
C LEU A 208 5.15 1.25 -1.37
N LYS A 209 4.68 0.07 -0.94
CA LYS A 209 4.58 -0.27 0.48
C LYS A 209 5.96 -0.33 1.14
N ALA A 210 6.91 -1.05 0.53
CA ALA A 210 8.28 -1.15 1.04
C ALA A 210 8.95 0.24 1.12
N LEU A 211 8.75 1.09 0.11
CA LEU A 211 9.27 2.45 0.10
C LEU A 211 8.65 3.32 1.20
N ASN A 212 7.33 3.19 1.42
CA ASN A 212 6.64 3.91 2.49
C ASN A 212 7.15 3.49 3.88
N GLU A 213 7.37 2.19 4.11
CA GLU A 213 7.98 1.68 5.33
C GLU A 213 9.39 2.26 5.55
N GLN A 214 10.21 2.35 4.49
CA GLN A 214 11.52 3.00 4.56
C GLN A 214 11.44 4.50 4.88
N LEU A 215 10.48 5.22 4.28
CA LEU A 215 10.27 6.65 4.56
C LEU A 215 9.88 6.89 6.02
N ILE A 216 9.04 6.02 6.59
CA ILE A 216 8.67 6.07 8.01
C ILE A 216 9.89 5.84 8.89
N ASP A 217 10.73 4.85 8.59
CA ASP A 217 11.96 4.60 9.35
C ASP A 217 12.94 5.78 9.28
N LYS A 218 13.19 6.31 8.08
CA LYS A 218 14.04 7.50 7.88
C LYS A 218 13.53 8.72 8.62
N THR A 219 12.22 8.94 8.61
CA THR A 219 11.58 10.03 9.38
C THR A 219 11.85 9.88 10.87
N ASN A 220 11.71 8.66 11.41
CA ASN A 220 11.99 8.38 12.82
C ASN A 220 13.48 8.58 13.16
N GLN A 221 14.40 8.24 12.24
CA GLN A 221 15.83 8.49 12.42
C GLN A 221 16.14 10.00 12.46
N ILE A 222 15.54 10.80 11.57
CA ILE A 222 15.70 12.26 11.54
C ILE A 222 15.16 12.89 12.83
N LEU A 223 14.00 12.45 13.33
CA LEU A 223 13.46 12.97 14.59
C LEU A 223 14.39 12.68 15.78
N LYS A 224 14.97 11.47 15.84
CA LYS A 224 15.95 11.11 16.87
C LYS A 224 17.24 11.92 16.77
N SER A 225 17.71 12.23 15.55
CA SER A 225 18.90 13.05 15.36
C SER A 225 18.63 14.51 15.73
N GLN A 226 17.47 15.06 15.37
CA GLN A 226 17.03 16.40 15.77
C GLN A 226 16.93 16.55 17.29
N GLU A 227 16.37 15.56 18.00
CA GLU A 227 16.31 15.58 19.46
C GLU A 227 17.71 15.64 20.08
N LYS A 228 18.65 14.83 19.57
CA LYS A 228 20.05 14.87 20.01
C LYS A 228 20.71 16.21 19.72
N ILE A 229 20.48 16.81 18.54
CA ILE A 229 21.01 18.13 18.19
C ILE A 229 20.47 19.19 19.15
N LEU A 230 19.17 19.18 19.44
CA LEU A 230 18.56 20.11 20.38
C LEU A 230 19.11 19.96 21.80
N GLU A 231 19.32 18.73 22.26
CA GLU A 231 19.97 18.48 23.56
C GLU A 231 21.40 18.99 23.60
N MET A 232 22.15 18.85 22.49
CA MET A 232 23.50 19.38 22.38
C MET A 232 23.50 20.92 22.41
N GLU A 233 22.60 21.57 21.67
CA GLU A 233 22.48 23.04 21.64
C GLU A 233 22.10 23.61 23.01
N ARG A 234 21.17 22.98 23.73
CA ARG A 234 20.83 23.35 25.11
C ARG A 234 22.02 23.22 26.06
N ARG A 235 22.83 22.17 25.90
CA ARG A 235 24.04 22.02 26.71
C ARG A 235 25.08 23.08 26.35
N ASP A 236 25.25 23.40 25.07
CA ASP A 236 26.19 24.42 24.60
C ASP A 236 25.83 25.81 25.12
N THR A 237 24.55 26.19 25.08
CA THR A 237 24.08 27.47 25.66
C THR A 237 24.31 27.53 27.18
N LEU A 238 24.05 26.43 27.91
CA LEU A 238 24.38 26.33 29.33
C LEU A 238 25.89 26.47 29.59
N TYR A 239 26.73 25.87 28.74
CA TYR A 239 28.17 25.99 28.85
C TYR A 239 28.66 27.42 28.56
N GLN A 240 28.11 28.09 27.55
CA GLN A 240 28.43 29.50 27.25
C GLN A 240 28.04 30.41 28.43
N ALA A 241 26.83 30.25 28.97
CA ALA A 241 26.39 31.01 30.14
C ALA A 241 27.30 30.76 31.36
N ALA A 242 27.71 29.51 31.59
CA ALA A 242 28.64 29.16 32.66
C ALA A 242 30.03 29.78 32.47
N MET A 243 30.53 29.94 31.23
CA MET A 243 31.79 30.64 30.97
C MET A 243 31.68 32.12 31.33
N THR A 244 30.62 32.79 30.89
CA THR A 244 30.40 34.20 31.22
C THR A 244 30.31 34.38 32.73
N MET A 245 29.53 33.53 33.42
CA MET A 245 29.45 33.55 34.89
C MET A 245 30.78 33.27 35.57
N GLN A 246 31.62 32.37 35.04
CA GLN A 246 32.95 32.10 35.61
C GLN A 246 33.84 33.34 35.57
N HIS A 247 33.87 34.04 34.44
CA HIS A 247 34.64 35.28 34.32
C HIS A 247 34.11 36.35 35.27
N GLU A 248 32.79 36.50 35.37
CA GLU A 248 32.15 37.46 36.26
C GLU A 248 32.26 37.12 37.75
N ILE A 249 32.41 35.86 38.14
CA ILE A 249 32.57 35.43 39.54
C ILE A 249 34.04 35.45 39.99
N ASN A 250 34.98 35.12 39.10
CA ASN A 250 36.42 35.19 39.40
C ASN A 250 36.85 36.63 39.75
N ASN A 251 36.25 37.63 39.11
CA ASN A 251 36.54 39.04 39.37
C ASN A 251 36.24 39.46 40.83
N PRO A 252 35.00 39.36 41.35
CA PRO A 252 34.70 39.69 42.74
C PRO A 252 35.40 38.74 43.72
N LEU A 253 35.61 37.46 43.41
CA LEU A 253 36.43 36.58 44.27
C LEU A 253 37.85 37.11 44.45
N THR A 254 38.44 37.64 43.38
CA THR A 254 39.78 38.24 43.43
C THR A 254 39.77 39.52 44.28
N ILE A 255 38.72 40.34 44.13
CA ILE A 255 38.53 41.55 44.96
C ILE A 255 38.33 41.18 46.44
N VAL A 256 37.49 40.18 46.75
CA VAL A 256 37.27 39.74 48.14
C VAL A 256 38.56 39.16 48.72
N SER A 257 39.28 38.32 47.96
CA SER A 257 40.57 37.74 48.36
C SER A 257 41.59 38.83 48.70
N LEU A 258 41.70 39.86 47.85
CA LEU A 258 42.60 40.99 48.07
C LEU A 258 42.20 41.81 49.29
N ASN A 259 40.91 42.14 49.45
CA ASN A 259 40.43 42.88 50.61
C ASN A 259 40.65 42.09 51.91
N THR A 260 40.48 40.76 51.91
CA THR A 260 40.80 39.94 53.08
C THR A 260 42.29 39.92 53.41
N GLU A 261 43.16 39.91 52.41
CA GLU A 261 44.61 40.04 52.62
C GLU A 261 44.99 41.42 53.18
N MET A 262 44.38 42.50 52.67
CA MET A 262 44.60 43.85 53.17
C MET A 262 44.11 44.01 54.62
N LEU A 263 42.93 43.50 54.96
CA LEU A 263 42.40 43.52 56.33
C LEU A 263 43.35 42.83 57.32
N VAL A 264 43.93 41.68 56.96
CA VAL A 264 44.95 41.01 57.78
C VAL A 264 46.18 41.87 58.00
N LYS A 265 46.57 42.68 57.02
CA LYS A 265 47.77 43.51 57.06
C LYS A 265 47.59 44.83 57.81
N GLU A 266 46.40 45.44 57.73
CA GLU A 266 46.13 46.80 58.22
C GLU A 266 45.53 46.85 59.62
N THR A 267 44.91 45.76 60.11
CA THR A 267 44.23 45.77 61.42
C THR A 267 44.89 44.85 62.46
N PRO A 268 45.33 45.36 63.64
CA PRO A 268 46.06 44.58 64.65
C PRO A 268 45.25 43.49 65.37
N TYR A 269 43.92 43.55 65.34
CA TYR A 269 43.01 42.64 66.06
C TYR A 269 41.96 41.99 65.15
N VAL A 270 42.39 41.48 63.99
CA VAL A 270 41.50 40.67 63.14
C VAL A 270 41.42 39.25 63.68
N ASN A 271 40.20 38.71 63.79
CA ASN A 271 40.01 37.31 64.16
C ASN A 271 40.55 36.39 63.05
N PRO A 272 41.70 35.71 63.25
CA PRO A 272 42.38 34.98 62.19
C PRO A 272 41.57 33.75 61.73
N LYS A 273 40.70 33.20 62.60
CA LYS A 273 39.80 32.11 62.21
C LYS A 273 38.79 32.56 61.15
N ARG A 274 38.25 33.79 61.26
CA ARG A 274 37.26 34.31 60.31
C ARG A 274 37.88 34.59 58.94
N ILE A 275 39.06 35.21 58.89
CA ILE A 275 39.77 35.41 57.60
C ILE A 275 40.11 34.07 56.96
N LYS A 276 40.61 33.11 57.74
CA LYS A 276 40.89 31.77 57.23
C LYS A 276 39.63 31.11 56.65
N THR A 277 38.48 31.21 57.34
CA THR A 277 37.21 30.68 56.81
C THR A 277 36.79 31.35 55.50
N ILE A 278 37.02 32.67 55.34
CA ILE A 278 36.71 33.38 54.10
C ILE A 278 37.65 32.93 52.97
N ASN A 279 38.96 32.86 53.22
CA ASN A 279 39.94 32.39 52.24
C ASN A 279 39.69 30.94 51.82
N ASP A 280 39.43 30.05 52.78
CA ASP A 280 39.07 28.65 52.52
C ASP A 280 37.78 28.57 51.66
N SER A 281 36.82 29.49 51.86
CA SER A 281 35.59 29.57 51.06
C SER A 281 35.86 30.08 49.64
N ILE A 282 36.70 31.10 49.47
CA ILE A 282 37.13 31.63 48.16
C ILE A 282 37.85 30.53 47.37
N GLU A 283 38.77 29.83 48.00
CA GLU A 283 39.54 28.74 47.39
C GLU A 283 38.62 27.58 47.00
N ARG A 284 37.66 27.23 47.85
CA ARG A 284 36.64 26.23 47.55
C ARG A 284 35.79 26.62 46.33
N ILE A 285 35.39 27.88 46.22
CA ILE A 285 34.62 28.37 45.06
C ILE A 285 35.48 28.34 43.79
N LYS A 286 36.73 28.79 43.84
CA LYS A 286 37.68 28.70 42.71
C LYS A 286 37.88 27.25 42.25
N ASN A 287 38.01 26.32 43.18
CA ASN A 287 38.15 24.89 42.87
C ASN A 287 36.91 24.28 42.21
N ILE A 288 35.71 24.70 42.62
CA ILE A 288 34.44 24.28 41.99
C ILE A 288 34.36 24.83 40.55
N LEU A 289 34.69 26.10 40.34
CA LEU A 289 34.68 26.73 39.01
C LEU A 289 35.70 26.07 38.07
N ASN A 290 36.90 25.74 38.56
CA ASN A 290 37.92 25.05 37.77
C ASN A 290 37.51 23.62 37.39
N LYS A 291 36.84 22.87 38.28
CA LYS A 291 36.25 21.56 37.93
C LYS A 291 35.15 21.69 36.87
N MET A 292 34.36 22.75 36.92
CA MET A 292 33.33 23.01 35.90
C MET A 292 33.96 23.29 34.52
N ARG A 293 35.07 24.03 34.47
CA ARG A 293 35.85 24.30 33.25
C ARG A 293 36.49 23.04 32.65
N SER A 294 37.00 22.11 33.45
CA SER A 294 37.61 20.88 32.92
C SER A 294 36.60 19.91 32.32
N LEU A 295 35.37 19.87 32.85
CA LEU A 295 34.26 19.11 32.25
C LEU A 295 33.86 19.67 30.88
N GLN A 296 33.95 20.99 30.70
CA GLN A 296 33.68 21.68 29.44
C GLN A 296 34.75 21.42 28.36
N ALA A 297 36.03 21.44 28.71
CA ALA A 297 37.11 21.15 27.75
C ALA A 297 36.97 19.74 27.15
N LYS A 298 36.39 18.81 27.92
CA LYS A 298 36.12 17.44 27.47
C LYS A 298 34.90 17.33 26.55
N SER A 299 33.88 18.19 26.70
CA SER A 299 32.70 18.21 25.83
C SER A 299 32.99 18.83 24.46
N LEU A 300 33.76 19.92 24.40
CA LEU A 300 34.18 20.56 23.15
C LEU A 300 35.02 19.61 22.27
N LYS A 301 35.94 18.86 22.87
CA LYS A 301 36.77 17.87 22.15
C LYS A 301 35.95 16.73 21.53
N LYS A 302 34.81 16.39 22.12
CA LYS A 302 33.84 15.41 21.59
C LYS A 302 33.05 15.98 20.41
N ARG A 303 32.81 17.29 20.39
CA ARG A 303 32.16 18.02 19.30
C ARG A 303 33.03 18.00 18.04
N ASP A 304 34.30 18.36 18.15
CA ASP A 304 35.23 18.40 17.01
C ASP A 304 35.42 17.02 16.34
N ALA A 305 35.39 15.95 17.13
CA ALA A 305 35.44 14.57 16.64
C ALA A 305 34.16 14.12 15.92
N LEU A 306 33.01 14.72 16.24
CA LEU A 306 31.72 14.44 15.58
C LEU A 306 31.47 15.35 14.38
N SER A 307 32.01 16.57 14.35
CA SER A 307 31.99 17.44 13.17
C SER A 307 32.97 17.00 12.08
N GLY A 308 33.96 16.17 12.41
CA GLY A 308 34.81 15.47 11.44
C GLY A 308 34.14 14.25 10.77
N LEU A 309 32.98 13.82 11.27
CA LEU A 309 32.02 13.05 10.47
C LEU A 309 31.24 14.10 9.69
N GLU A 310 31.76 14.46 8.51
CA GLU A 310 31.00 15.23 7.53
C GLU A 310 29.58 14.66 7.49
N ILE A 311 28.61 15.52 7.76
CA ILE A 311 27.24 15.29 7.34
C ILE A 311 27.40 15.01 5.85
N PHE A 312 27.22 13.76 5.43
CA PHE A 312 27.05 13.44 4.02
C PHE A 312 25.86 14.30 3.59
N GLU A 313 26.16 15.47 2.99
CA GLU A 313 25.24 16.11 2.09
C GLU A 313 24.91 15.03 1.07
N LEU A 314 23.66 14.58 1.09
CA LEU A 314 23.11 13.82 0.00
C LEU A 314 23.18 14.75 -1.21
N ASN A 315 24.29 14.63 -1.92
CA ASN A 315 24.52 15.33 -3.17
C ASN A 315 23.31 15.04 -4.05
N GLU A 316 22.64 16.11 -4.49
CA GLU A 316 21.65 16.08 -5.55
C GLU A 316 22.31 15.54 -6.83
N ASN A 317 22.39 14.21 -6.94
CA ASN A 317 22.60 13.53 -8.22
C ASN A 317 21.25 13.01 -8.72
N GLU A 318 20.26 13.91 -8.79
CA GLU A 318 19.21 13.82 -9.80
C GLU A 318 19.67 14.61 -11.03
N ASN A 319 20.52 14.00 -11.85
CA ASN A 319 20.61 14.25 -13.30
C ASN A 319 21.79 13.45 -13.90
N GLN A 320 21.64 12.13 -14.03
CA GLN A 320 22.38 11.35 -15.04
C GLN A 320 21.85 9.92 -15.21
N ILE A 321 20.55 9.75 -15.48
CA ILE A 321 20.06 8.57 -16.23
C ILE A 321 18.92 9.01 -17.14
N ILE A 322 19.23 9.85 -18.14
CA ILE A 322 18.59 9.82 -19.46
C ILE A 322 19.64 10.29 -20.47
N LEU A 323 20.25 9.34 -21.17
CA LEU A 323 20.41 9.33 -22.63
C LEU A 323 20.67 7.90 -23.08
#